data_AF-A0AAW1L766-F1
#
_entry.id   AF-A0AAW1L766-F1
#
_cell.length_a   1.000
_cell.length_b   1.000
_cell.length_c   1.000
_cell.angle_alpha   90.00
_cell.angle_beta   90.00
_cell.angle_gamma   90.00
#
_symmetry.space_group_name_H-M   'P 1'
#
loop_
_entity.id
_entity.type
_entity.pdbx_description
1 polymer ?
#
loop_
_entity_poly.entity_id
_entity_poly.type
_entity_poly.pdbx_seq_one_letter_code
_entity_poly.pdbx_strand_id
1 'polypeptide(L)'
;MDTSTTHQFFYIRIAHISTNTQLESILQKYSAVFEKDMGKITGLQASLKLKKDTRPFFIKARKVPYALLTKVENELDHLEKEGVLEKVNRRLTTPIVPIVKANGNIRICGDFKCTLNPNLTVDEYPLPTIELLFSSMAGGDKFSKLDLQQAYLQMNVHPEDRKYLTLSTPKG
;
A
#
# COMPACT_ATOMS: atom_id res chain seq x y z
N MET A 1 -2.73 -34.49 9.21
CA MET A 1 -3.18 -33.41 10.10
C MET A 1 -2.19 -32.28 9.98
N ASP A 2 -2.48 -31.29 9.14
CA ASP A 2 -2.10 -29.90 9.39
C ASP A 2 -2.96 -29.01 8.48
N THR A 3 -4.17 -28.69 8.96
CA THR A 3 -5.08 -27.74 8.33
C THR A 3 -4.89 -26.39 8.99
N SER A 4 -3.75 -25.75 8.73
CA SER A 4 -3.54 -24.35 9.09
C SER A 4 -3.88 -23.49 7.87
N THR A 5 -5.19 -23.42 7.58
CA THR A 5 -5.73 -22.46 6.62
C THR A 5 -5.53 -21.08 7.24
N THR A 6 -4.43 -20.42 6.90
CA THR A 6 -4.19 -19.03 7.27
C THR A 6 -5.27 -18.21 6.57
N HIS A 7 -6.30 -17.82 7.30
CA HIS A 7 -7.33 -16.93 6.80
C HIS A 7 -6.68 -15.56 6.56
N GLN A 8 -6.58 -15.20 5.28
CA GLN A 8 -5.97 -13.97 4.82
C GLN A 8 -7.01 -12.85 4.89
N PHE A 9 -6.70 -11.79 5.63
CA PHE A 9 -7.58 -10.63 5.76
C PHE A 9 -7.08 -9.51 4.85
N PHE A 10 -7.95 -9.06 3.96
CA PHE A 10 -7.78 -7.92 3.07
C PHE A 10 -8.86 -6.92 3.42
N TYR A 11 -8.60 -5.63 3.58
CA TYR A 11 -9.69 -4.66 3.73
C TYR A 11 -10.33 -4.38 2.36
N ILE A 12 -11.60 -4.75 2.18
CA ILE A 12 -12.37 -4.55 0.94
C ILE A 12 -13.45 -3.47 1.12
N ARG A 13 -13.63 -2.58 0.14
CA ARG A 13 -14.78 -1.65 0.09
C ARG A 13 -15.83 -2.12 -0.92
N ILE A 14 -17.09 -2.19 -0.51
CA ILE A 14 -18.24 -2.50 -1.37
C ILE A 14 -18.80 -1.19 -1.96
N ALA A 15 -18.96 -1.13 -3.29
CA ALA A 15 -19.38 0.09 -4.00
C ALA A 15 -20.90 0.19 -4.26
N HIS A 16 -21.63 -0.93 -4.34
CA HIS A 16 -23.08 -0.95 -4.59
C HIS A 16 -23.72 -2.24 -4.03
N ILE A 17 -24.90 -2.13 -3.42
CA ILE A 17 -25.62 -3.25 -2.81
C ILE A 17 -27.04 -3.30 -3.38
N SER A 18 -27.38 -4.40 -4.05
CA SER A 18 -28.77 -4.80 -4.32
C SER A 18 -29.16 -5.85 -3.28
N THR A 19 -30.16 -5.56 -2.45
CA THR A 19 -30.57 -6.38 -1.30
C THR A 19 -30.97 -7.79 -1.73
N ASN A 20 -30.18 -8.78 -1.31
CA ASN A 20 -30.41 -10.20 -1.54
C ASN A 20 -29.85 -10.98 -0.35
N THR A 21 -30.66 -11.85 0.25
CA THR A 21 -30.31 -12.67 1.42
C THR A 21 -29.03 -13.50 1.21
N GLN A 22 -28.75 -13.92 -0.02
CA GLN A 22 -27.50 -14.60 -0.38
C GLN A 22 -26.27 -13.71 -0.21
N LEU A 23 -26.36 -12.42 -0.57
CA LEU A 23 -25.26 -11.47 -0.39
C LEU A 23 -24.95 -11.27 1.10
N GLU A 24 -25.97 -11.11 1.93
CA GLU A 24 -25.79 -10.96 3.38
C GLU A 24 -25.04 -12.15 3.99
N SER A 25 -25.40 -13.38 3.61
CA SER A 25 -24.68 -14.59 4.05
C SER A 25 -23.21 -14.60 3.63
N ILE A 26 -22.89 -14.10 2.42
CA ILE A 26 -21.52 -14.01 1.92
C ILE A 26 -20.74 -12.96 2.72
N LEU A 27 -21.34 -11.78 2.93
CA LEU A 27 -20.71 -10.70 3.69
C LEU A 27 -20.47 -11.10 5.15
N GLN A 28 -21.41 -11.84 5.75
CA GLN A 28 -21.24 -12.39 7.09
C GLN A 28 -20.16 -13.46 7.14
N LYS A 29 -20.12 -14.37 6.14
CA LYS A 29 -19.08 -15.41 6.03
C LYS A 29 -17.68 -14.84 5.91
N TYR A 30 -17.52 -13.72 5.20
CA TYR A 30 -16.24 -13.05 4.97
C TYR A 30 -16.12 -11.74 5.76
N SER A 31 -16.82 -11.57 6.88
CA SER A 31 -16.85 -10.31 7.64
C SER A 31 -15.46 -9.78 8.00
N ALA A 32 -14.52 -10.69 8.22
CA ALA A 32 -13.15 -10.37 8.58
C ALA A 32 -12.35 -9.65 7.47
N VAL A 33 -12.74 -9.77 6.18
CA VAL A 33 -12.14 -8.97 5.08
C VAL A 33 -12.71 -7.54 5.02
N PHE A 34 -13.54 -7.16 5.99
CA PHE A 34 -14.10 -5.82 6.14
C PHE A 34 -13.74 -5.18 7.48
N GLU A 35 -12.96 -5.88 8.32
CA GLU A 35 -12.42 -5.36 9.57
C GLU A 35 -11.43 -4.23 9.31
N LYS A 36 -11.31 -3.25 10.22
CA LYS A 36 -10.56 -2.00 10.01
C LYS A 36 -9.04 -2.16 9.93
N ASP A 37 -8.52 -3.30 10.34
CA ASP A 37 -7.09 -3.53 10.45
C ASP A 37 -6.43 -3.61 9.07
N MET A 38 -5.17 -3.19 8.99
CA MET A 38 -4.40 -3.29 7.75
C MET A 38 -4.11 -4.75 7.39
N GLY A 39 -4.73 -5.21 6.30
CA GLY A 39 -4.45 -6.53 5.71
C GLY A 39 -3.00 -6.68 5.25
N LYS A 40 -2.51 -7.93 5.19
CA LYS A 40 -1.17 -8.26 4.69
C LYS A 40 -1.24 -9.36 3.63
N ILE A 41 -0.53 -9.17 2.53
CA ILE A 41 -0.33 -10.19 1.50
C ILE A 41 0.69 -11.19 2.03
N THR A 42 0.28 -12.46 2.11
CA THR A 42 1.14 -13.58 2.49
C THR A 42 1.55 -14.37 1.24
N GLY A 43 2.68 -15.08 1.31
CA GLY A 43 3.18 -15.90 0.20
C GLY A 43 3.82 -15.11 -0.96
N LEU A 44 3.76 -13.78 -0.95
CA LEU A 44 4.37 -12.92 -1.96
C LEU A 44 5.05 -11.72 -1.28
N GLN A 45 6.24 -11.38 -1.77
CA GLN A 45 6.98 -10.20 -1.36
C GLN A 45 7.47 -9.43 -2.59
N ALA A 46 7.42 -8.10 -2.51
CA ALA A 46 8.02 -7.22 -3.50
C ALA A 46 9.55 -7.21 -3.35
N SER A 47 10.25 -7.33 -4.47
CA SER A 47 11.71 -7.14 -4.54
C SER A 47 12.04 -5.93 -5.42
N LEU A 48 13.10 -5.21 -5.06
CA LEU A 48 13.55 -4.01 -5.73
C LEU A 48 14.91 -4.26 -6.40
N LYS A 49 14.91 -4.34 -7.73
CA LYS A 49 16.15 -4.48 -8.51
C LYS A 49 16.70 -3.10 -8.86
N LEU A 50 17.86 -2.77 -8.31
CA LEU A 50 18.57 -1.53 -8.61
C LEU A 50 19.51 -1.71 -9.81
N LYS A 51 19.76 -0.63 -10.56
CA LYS A 51 20.80 -0.59 -11.61
C LYS A 51 22.18 -0.79 -10.98
N LYS A 52 23.09 -1.44 -11.70
CA LYS A 52 24.43 -1.84 -11.19
C LYS A 52 25.23 -0.69 -10.59
N ASP A 53 25.15 0.50 -11.16
CA ASP A 53 25.93 1.67 -10.75
C ASP A 53 25.18 2.62 -9.80
N THR A 54 24.12 2.12 -9.14
CA THR A 54 23.32 2.94 -8.22
C THR A 54 24.17 3.40 -7.04
N ARG A 55 24.32 4.72 -6.90
CA ARG A 55 24.97 5.32 -5.74
C ARG A 55 23.97 5.49 -4.58
N PRO A 56 24.41 5.39 -3.32
CA PRO A 56 23.58 5.73 -2.17
C PRO A 56 23.04 7.17 -2.30
N PHE A 57 21.75 7.33 -2.03
CA PHE A 57 21.09 8.64 -2.02
C PHE A 57 20.67 8.98 -0.59
N PHE A 58 20.94 10.21 -0.17
CA PHE A 58 20.47 10.74 1.10
C PHE A 58 19.85 12.10 0.88
N ILE A 59 18.57 12.22 1.19
CA ILE A 59 17.86 13.49 1.15
C ILE A 59 17.22 13.70 2.52
N LYS A 60 17.44 14.90 3.08
CA LYS A 60 16.89 15.30 4.38
C LYS A 60 15.38 15.46 4.30
N ALA A 61 14.71 15.30 5.44
CA ALA A 61 13.30 15.58 5.57
C ALA A 61 12.98 17.01 5.10
N ARG A 62 11.92 17.17 4.31
CA ARG A 62 11.42 18.48 3.90
C ARG A 62 10.73 19.15 5.09
N LYS A 63 10.78 20.48 5.14
CA LYS A 63 10.02 21.25 6.13
C LYS A 63 8.53 21.06 5.87
N VAL A 64 7.80 20.60 6.88
CA VAL A 64 6.34 20.51 6.86
C VAL A 64 5.77 21.82 7.40
N PRO A 65 4.79 22.45 6.73
CA PRO A 65 4.13 23.64 7.26
C PRO A 65 3.57 23.38 8.67
N TYR A 66 3.73 24.34 9.58
CA TYR A 66 3.34 24.20 10.98
C TYR A 66 1.88 23.72 11.16
N ALA A 67 0.97 24.24 10.34
CA ALA A 67 -0.45 23.85 10.34
C ALA A 67 -0.71 22.37 10.03
N LEU A 68 0.22 21.67 9.38
CA LEU A 68 0.10 20.25 9.03
C LEU A 68 0.94 19.34 9.92
N LEU A 69 1.86 19.89 10.72
CA LEU A 69 2.86 19.11 11.45
C LEU A 69 2.22 18.05 12.35
N THR A 70 1.29 18.45 13.22
CA THR A 70 0.58 17.52 14.12
C THR A 70 -0.17 16.43 13.36
N LYS A 71 -0.81 16.76 12.23
CA LYS A 71 -1.53 15.76 11.43
C LYS A 71 -0.58 14.78 10.74
N VAL A 72 0.60 15.25 10.31
CA VAL A 72 1.65 14.40 9.73
C VAL A 72 2.22 13.45 10.78
N GLU A 73 2.52 13.97 11.98
CA GLU A 73 3.04 13.16 13.07
C GLU A 73 2.05 12.07 13.51
N ASN A 74 0.76 12.41 13.64
CA ASN A 74 -0.28 11.44 13.97
C ASN A 74 -0.41 10.32 12.94
N GLU A 75 -0.29 10.64 11.65
CA GLU A 75 -0.34 9.63 10.58
C GLU A 75 0.91 8.74 10.58
N LEU A 76 2.09 9.30 10.88
CA LEU A 76 3.32 8.51 11.05
C LEU A 76 3.19 7.53 12.23
N ASP A 77 2.64 7.98 13.36
CA ASP A 77 2.42 7.14 14.54
C ASP A 77 1.39 6.03 14.26
N HIS A 78 0.34 6.35 13.51
CA HIS A 78 -0.64 5.36 13.05
C HIS A 78 0.02 4.29 12.15
N LEU A 79 0.80 4.70 11.14
CA LEU A 79 1.50 3.75 10.25
C LEU A 79 2.57 2.91 10.98
N GLU A 80 3.22 3.46 12.00
CA GLU A 80 4.12 2.71 12.89
C GLU A 80 3.35 1.68 13.72
N LYS A 81 2.20 2.07 14.30
CA LYS A 81 1.34 1.16 15.08
C LYS A 81 0.77 0.01 14.24
N GLU A 82 0.36 0.28 13.00
CA GLU A 82 -0.11 -0.74 12.05
C GLU A 82 1.03 -1.66 11.53
N GLY A 83 2.28 -1.36 11.89
CA GLY A 83 3.47 -2.11 11.45
C GLY A 83 3.79 -1.93 9.98
N VAL A 84 3.33 -0.83 9.36
CA VAL A 84 3.69 -0.42 7.99
C VAL A 84 5.05 0.26 7.99
N LEU A 85 5.33 1.07 9.02
CA LEU A 85 6.62 1.73 9.22
C LEU A 85 7.32 1.18 10.46
N GLU A 86 8.64 1.19 10.42
CA GLU A 86 9.50 0.90 11.58
C GLU A 86 10.59 1.97 11.66
N LYS A 87 10.97 2.36 12.88
CA LYS A 87 12.10 3.28 13.09
C LYS A 87 13.41 2.59 12.73
N VAL A 88 14.20 3.21 11.85
CA VAL A 88 15.49 2.69 11.41
C VAL A 88 16.55 3.77 11.37
N ASN A 89 17.81 3.37 11.57
CA ASN A 89 18.96 4.24 11.38
C ASN A 89 19.71 3.82 10.11
N ARG A 90 19.46 4.50 8.99
CA ARG A 90 20.04 4.19 7.68
C ARG A 90 20.54 5.46 6.99
N ARG A 91 21.56 5.29 6.13
CA ARG A 91 22.14 6.38 5.33
C ARG A 91 21.43 6.62 4.00
N LEU A 92 20.52 5.72 3.59
CA LEU A 92 19.71 5.91 2.39
C LEU A 92 18.36 6.45 2.83
N THR A 93 17.95 7.62 2.33
CA THR A 93 16.68 8.23 2.76
C THR A 93 15.99 8.95 1.61
N THR A 94 14.66 8.86 1.61
CA THR A 94 13.76 9.59 0.71
C THR A 94 12.86 10.51 1.53
N PRO A 95 12.68 11.79 1.19
CA PRO A 95 11.83 12.67 1.97
C PRO A 95 10.37 12.31 1.78
N ILE A 96 9.59 12.50 2.84
CA ILE A 96 8.14 12.41 2.72
C ILE A 96 7.55 13.65 2.04
N VAL A 97 6.40 13.43 1.41
CA VAL A 97 5.49 14.43 0.85
C VAL A 97 4.11 14.17 1.45
N PRO A 98 3.71 14.94 2.46
CA PRO A 98 2.36 14.89 2.99
C PRO A 98 1.35 15.39 1.96
N ILE A 99 0.31 14.61 1.70
CA ILE A 99 -0.80 14.99 0.82
C ILE A 99 -2.06 15.12 1.67
N VAL A 100 -2.72 16.28 1.60
CA VAL A 100 -4.03 16.49 2.24
C VAL A 100 -5.09 15.88 1.34
N LYS A 101 -5.80 14.86 1.84
CA LYS A 101 -6.95 14.25 1.16
C LYS A 101 -8.14 15.21 1.22
N ALA A 102 -9.13 15.01 0.34
CA ALA A 102 -10.36 15.80 0.33
C ALA A 102 -11.14 15.78 1.67
N ASN A 103 -10.99 14.70 2.45
CA ASN A 103 -11.58 14.57 3.79
C ASN A 103 -10.75 15.24 4.90
N GLY A 104 -9.66 15.94 4.57
CA GLY A 104 -8.80 16.64 5.53
C GLY A 104 -7.75 15.76 6.25
N ASN A 105 -7.73 14.45 5.97
CA ASN A 105 -6.71 13.53 6.49
C ASN A 105 -5.41 13.64 5.69
N ILE A 106 -4.30 13.25 6.31
CA ILE A 106 -2.99 13.20 5.66
C ILE A 106 -2.76 11.83 5.04
N ARG A 107 -2.14 11.81 3.85
CA ARG A 107 -1.47 10.65 3.29
C ARG A 107 0.03 10.92 3.25
N ILE A 108 0.81 10.04 3.85
CA ILE A 108 2.27 10.09 3.74
C ILE A 108 2.69 9.37 2.45
N CYS A 109 3.53 10.02 1.65
CA CYS A 109 4.11 9.44 0.45
C CYS A 109 5.62 9.72 0.43
N GLY A 110 6.45 8.76 0.03
CA GLY A 110 7.86 9.02 -0.24
C GLY A 110 8.02 9.68 -1.61
N ASP A 111 8.86 10.71 -1.72
CA ASP A 111 9.25 11.31 -3.01
C ASP A 111 10.29 10.45 -3.73
N PHE A 112 9.92 9.22 -4.09
CA PHE A 112 10.85 8.28 -4.73
C PHE A 112 11.29 8.74 -6.13
N LYS A 113 10.64 9.75 -6.72
CA LYS A 113 11.05 10.35 -7.99
C LYS A 113 12.44 10.98 -7.91
N CYS A 114 12.78 11.61 -6.79
CA CYS A 114 14.09 12.25 -6.61
C CYS A 114 15.19 11.30 -6.12
N THR A 115 14.85 10.06 -5.76
CA THR A 115 15.78 9.09 -5.16
C THR A 115 15.74 7.74 -5.87
N LEU A 116 14.77 6.89 -5.54
CA LEU A 116 14.78 5.47 -5.88
C LEU A 116 14.38 5.21 -7.33
N ASN A 117 13.31 5.86 -7.83
CA ASN A 117 12.73 5.55 -9.14
C ASN A 117 13.73 5.64 -10.30
N PRO A 118 14.61 6.67 -10.39
CA PRO A 118 15.61 6.74 -11.46
C PRO A 118 16.62 5.58 -11.45
N ASN A 119 16.79 4.94 -10.29
CA ASN A 119 17.78 3.89 -10.04
C ASN A 119 17.19 2.47 -10.11
N LEU A 120 15.87 2.32 -10.20
CA LEU A 120 15.22 1.02 -10.36
C LEU A 120 15.38 0.50 -11.79
N THR A 121 15.54 -0.82 -11.90
CA THR A 121 15.31 -1.55 -13.14
C THR A 121 13.82 -1.86 -13.20
N VAL A 122 13.16 -1.38 -14.25
CA VAL A 122 11.71 -1.58 -14.42
C VAL A 122 11.51 -2.90 -15.14
N ASP A 123 10.87 -3.85 -14.46
CA ASP A 123 10.34 -5.05 -15.10
C ASP A 123 9.01 -4.67 -15.78
N GLU A 124 8.90 -4.87 -17.08
CA GLU A 124 7.66 -4.61 -17.82
C GLU A 124 6.66 -5.75 -17.59
N TYR A 125 5.56 -5.45 -16.92
CA TYR A 125 4.44 -6.37 -16.78
C TYR A 125 3.30 -5.93 -17.71
N PRO A 126 2.89 -6.75 -18.69
CA PRO A 126 1.84 -6.37 -19.63
C PRO A 126 0.50 -6.32 -18.89
N LEU A 127 -0.08 -5.13 -18.81
CA LEU A 127 -1.47 -4.98 -18.35
C LEU A 127 -2.42 -5.21 -19.54
N PRO A 128 -3.53 -5.92 -19.35
CA PRO A 128 -4.52 -6.12 -20.40
C PRO A 128 -5.11 -4.78 -20.84
N THR A 129 -5.44 -4.65 -22.12
CA THR A 129 -6.14 -3.46 -22.61
C THR A 129 -7.58 -3.43 -22.11
N ILE A 130 -8.19 -2.25 -22.18
CA ILE A 130 -9.58 -2.06 -21.75
C ILE A 130 -10.51 -2.94 -22.59
N GLU A 131 -10.26 -3.06 -23.88
CA GLU A 131 -11.04 -3.91 -24.80
C GLU A 131 -10.95 -5.37 -24.40
N LEU A 132 -9.74 -5.88 -24.11
CA LEU A 132 -9.54 -7.26 -23.67
C LEU A 132 -10.26 -7.55 -22.34
N LEU A 133 -10.20 -6.60 -21.41
CA LEU A 133 -10.93 -6.69 -20.14
C LEU A 133 -12.45 -6.78 -20.38
N PHE A 134 -13.03 -5.94 -21.24
CA PHE A 134 -14.47 -5.99 -21.54
C PHE A 134 -14.87 -7.25 -22.31
N SER A 135 -14.07 -7.70 -23.27
CA SER A 135 -14.31 -8.97 -23.97
C SER A 135 -14.30 -10.16 -23.01
N SER A 136 -13.42 -10.16 -22.01
CA SER A 136 -13.37 -11.23 -20.99
C SER A 136 -14.62 -11.28 -20.08
N MET A 137 -15.38 -10.19 -20.01
CA MET A 137 -16.61 -10.07 -19.23
C MET A 137 -17.88 -10.36 -20.06
N ALA A 138 -17.74 -10.59 -21.38
CA ALA A 138 -18.88 -10.82 -22.26
C ALA A 138 -19.68 -12.07 -21.86
N GLY A 139 -21.01 -11.96 -21.91
CA GLY A 139 -21.91 -13.03 -21.46
C GLY A 139 -22.11 -13.11 -19.95
N GLY A 140 -21.51 -12.20 -19.17
CA GLY A 140 -21.80 -12.08 -17.74
C GLY A 140 -23.11 -11.36 -17.47
N ASP A 141 -23.97 -11.94 -16.64
CA ASP A 141 -25.26 -11.36 -16.26
C ASP A 141 -25.19 -10.48 -14.99
N LYS A 142 -24.20 -10.73 -14.13
CA LYS A 142 -24.02 -10.04 -12.84
C LYS A 142 -22.55 -9.78 -12.58
N PHE A 143 -22.24 -8.55 -12.14
CA PHE A 143 -20.87 -8.12 -11.87
C PHE A 143 -20.75 -7.59 -10.44
N SER A 144 -19.60 -7.87 -9.83
CA SER A 144 -19.22 -7.35 -8.51
C SER A 144 -17.89 -6.63 -8.62
N LYS A 145 -17.77 -5.49 -7.95
CA LYS A 145 -16.52 -4.74 -7.86
C LYS A 145 -16.03 -4.75 -6.42
N LEU A 146 -14.79 -5.20 -6.23
CA LEU A 146 -14.09 -5.20 -4.96
C LEU A 146 -12.91 -4.23 -5.05
N ASP A 147 -12.77 -3.35 -4.07
CA ASP A 147 -11.67 -2.39 -3.99
C ASP A 147 -10.86 -2.62 -2.72
N LEU A 148 -9.54 -2.76 -2.85
CA LEU A 148 -8.64 -2.99 -1.72
C LEU A 148 -8.19 -1.66 -1.11
N GLN A 149 -8.50 -1.44 0.16
CA GLN A 149 -8.07 -0.23 0.85
C GLN A 149 -6.55 -0.24 1.08
N GLN A 150 -5.89 0.81 0.61
CA GLN A 150 -4.43 0.98 0.76
C GLN A 150 -3.62 -0.23 0.27
N ALA A 151 -4.07 -0.85 -0.83
CA ALA A 151 -3.53 -2.12 -1.35
C ALA A 151 -2.00 -2.21 -1.36
N TYR A 152 -1.29 -1.14 -1.75
CA TYR A 152 0.18 -1.12 -1.78
C TYR A 152 0.83 -1.37 -0.42
N LEU A 153 0.26 -0.87 0.67
CA LEU A 153 0.80 -1.04 2.01
C LEU A 153 0.60 -2.46 2.55
N GLN A 154 -0.27 -3.26 1.91
CA GLN A 154 -0.49 -4.66 2.27
C GLN A 154 0.61 -5.57 1.69
N MET A 155 1.39 -5.10 0.70
CA MET A 155 2.48 -5.85 0.09
C MET A 155 3.74 -5.77 0.94
N ASN A 156 4.20 -6.91 1.43
CA ASN A 156 5.47 -6.97 2.14
C ASN A 156 6.65 -6.80 1.18
N VAL A 157 7.69 -6.12 1.64
CA VAL A 157 8.94 -5.94 0.89
C VAL A 157 9.98 -6.91 1.43
N HIS A 158 10.73 -7.52 0.52
CA HIS A 158 11.82 -8.44 0.85
C HIS A 158 12.79 -7.77 1.84
N PRO A 159 13.20 -8.45 2.94
CA PRO A 159 13.96 -7.82 4.02
C PRO A 159 15.20 -7.04 3.56
N GLU A 160 15.94 -7.58 2.59
CA GLU A 160 17.15 -6.97 2.03
C GLU A 160 16.92 -5.66 1.28
N ASP A 161 15.70 -5.47 0.76
CA ASP A 161 15.32 -4.35 -0.09
C ASP A 161 14.65 -3.20 0.69
N ARG A 162 14.21 -3.46 1.93
CA ARG A 162 13.54 -2.46 2.79
C ARG A 162 14.38 -1.19 3.00
N LYS A 163 15.70 -1.33 3.03
CA LYS A 163 16.64 -0.20 3.18
C LYS A 163 16.50 0.85 2.08
N TYR A 164 16.03 0.49 0.89
CA TYR A 164 15.82 1.43 -0.22
C TYR A 164 14.55 2.29 -0.06
N LEU A 165 13.61 1.83 0.77
CA LEU A 165 12.34 2.50 1.04
C LEU A 165 12.36 3.34 2.33
N THR A 166 13.54 3.55 2.92
CA THR A 166 13.66 4.37 4.13
C THR A 166 13.23 5.80 3.86
N LEU A 167 12.36 6.32 4.72
CA LEU A 167 11.82 7.66 4.65
C LEU A 167 12.52 8.56 5.67
N SER A 168 12.89 9.78 5.29
CA SER A 168 13.28 10.83 6.24
C SER A 168 12.05 11.64 6.61
N THR A 169 11.73 11.69 7.91
CA THR A 169 10.52 12.35 8.41
C THR A 169 10.87 13.49 9.38
N PRO A 170 9.91 14.39 9.71
CA PRO A 170 10.11 15.38 10.76
C PRO A 170 10.42 14.79 12.14
N LYS A 171 10.04 13.51 12.40
CA LYS A 171 10.29 12.80 13.66
C LYS A 171 11.63 12.05 13.69
N GLY A 172 12.40 12.08 12.60
CA GLY A 172 13.53 11.18 12.35
C GLY A 172 13.35 10.42 11.05
#